data_AF-A0A6U4ZSH9-F1
#
_entry.id   AF-A0A6U4ZSH9-F1
#
_cell.length_a   1.000
_cell.length_b   1.000
_cell.length_c   1.000
_cell.angle_alpha   90.00
_cell.angle_beta   90.00
_cell.angle_gamma   90.00
#
_symmetry.space_group_name_H-M   'P 1'
#
loop_
_entity.id
_entity.type
_entity.pdbx_description
1 polymer ?
#
loop_
_entity_poly.entity_id
_entity_poly.type
_entity_poly.pdbx_seq_one_letter_code
_entity_poly.pdbx_strand_id
1 'polypeptide(L)'
;RVCAIAAVLLAALCAAEAASVVDHHTVKMHTAFLQAVVDDDFSHWTVAFERADRDGDGKISVGEVGSVFSEHYNLYHKEKPRGEATEAHFVQDAVDFTAMVEQLGWGKDTIMTEEEFLKQMHDYVALKQKERGDLYKIAGNLF
;
A
#
# COMPACT_ATOMS: atom_id res chain seq x y z
N ARG A 1 -20.41 19.78 -28.88
CA ARG A 1 -18.94 19.63 -28.92
C ARG A 1 -18.23 20.13 -27.65
N VAL A 2 -18.80 21.07 -26.90
CA VAL A 2 -18.22 21.57 -25.63
C VAL A 2 -18.24 20.53 -24.48
N CYS A 3 -19.26 19.67 -24.40
CA CYS A 3 -19.37 18.64 -23.36
C CYS A 3 -18.27 17.56 -23.41
N ALA A 4 -17.74 17.23 -24.59
CA ALA A 4 -16.70 16.22 -24.72
C ALA A 4 -15.33 16.73 -24.23
N ILE A 5 -15.04 18.03 -24.43
CA ILE A 5 -13.80 18.65 -23.98
C ILE A 5 -13.82 18.83 -22.46
N ALA A 6 -14.97 19.19 -21.88
CA ALA A 6 -15.14 19.28 -20.43
C ALA A 6 -14.98 17.91 -19.74
N ALA A 7 -15.53 16.84 -20.32
CA ALA A 7 -15.38 15.49 -19.77
C ALA A 7 -13.92 14.98 -19.85
N VAL A 8 -13.20 15.29 -20.94
CA VAL A 8 -11.77 14.93 -21.08
C VAL A 8 -10.89 15.72 -20.10
N LEU A 9 -11.19 17.01 -19.87
CA LEU A 9 -10.49 17.83 -18.87
C LEU A 9 -10.75 17.34 -17.45
N LEU A 10 -11.98 16.93 -17.12
CA LEU A 10 -12.31 16.40 -15.81
C LEU A 10 -11.61 15.06 -15.54
N ALA A 11 -11.61 14.15 -16.53
CA ALA A 11 -10.92 12.87 -16.43
C ALA A 11 -9.40 13.03 -16.35
N ALA A 12 -8.82 13.98 -17.08
CA ALA A 12 -7.39 14.30 -17.00
C ALA A 12 -7.00 14.95 -15.66
N LEU A 13 -7.87 15.76 -15.05
CA LEU A 13 -7.66 16.30 -13.71
C LEU A 13 -7.69 15.18 -12.65
N CYS A 14 -8.67 14.27 -12.71
CA CYS A 14 -8.74 13.14 -11.78
C CYS A 14 -7.55 12.18 -11.92
N ALA A 15 -7.07 11.94 -13.16
CA ALA A 15 -5.86 11.15 -13.40
C ALA A 15 -4.58 11.87 -12.92
N ALA A 16 -4.52 13.20 -13.00
CA ALA A 16 -3.39 14.00 -12.51
C ALA A 16 -3.39 14.17 -10.98
N GLU A 17 -4.55 14.20 -10.32
CA GLU A 17 -4.65 14.17 -8.85
C GLU A 17 -4.27 12.78 -8.31
N ALA A 18 -4.73 11.70 -8.95
CA ALA A 18 -4.32 10.34 -8.62
C ALA A 18 -2.82 10.08 -8.86
N ALA A 19 -2.19 10.84 -9.77
CA ALA A 19 -0.76 10.74 -10.08
C ALA A 19 0.15 11.70 -9.30
N SER A 20 -0.39 12.76 -8.70
CA SER A 20 0.43 13.79 -8.04
C SER A 20 0.66 13.57 -6.54
N VAL A 21 0.08 12.53 -5.94
CA VAL A 21 0.23 12.24 -4.49
C VAL A 21 0.49 10.76 -4.20
N VAL A 22 1.26 10.08 -5.04
CA VAL A 22 1.80 8.77 -4.65
C VAL A 22 3.21 8.99 -4.13
N ASP A 23 3.36 8.92 -2.82
CA ASP A 23 4.67 9.04 -2.17
C ASP A 23 5.62 7.95 -2.69
N HIS A 24 6.91 8.27 -2.78
CA HIS A 24 7.91 7.32 -3.26
C HIS A 24 7.99 6.07 -2.36
N HIS A 25 7.71 6.18 -1.06
CA HIS A 25 7.67 5.05 -0.16
C HIS A 25 6.50 4.10 -0.48
N THR A 26 5.33 4.63 -0.84
CA THR A 26 4.18 3.84 -1.32
C THR A 26 4.53 3.00 -2.55
N VAL A 27 5.12 3.63 -3.57
CA VAL A 27 5.47 2.91 -4.82
C VAL A 27 6.43 1.76 -4.51
N LYS A 28 7.46 2.02 -3.71
CA LYS A 28 8.43 1.00 -3.31
C LYS A 28 7.80 -0.13 -2.51
N MET A 29 6.92 0.19 -1.58
CA MET A 29 6.24 -0.80 -0.75
C MET A 29 5.37 -1.73 -1.61
N HIS A 30 4.58 -1.19 -2.55
CA HIS A 30 3.80 -2.00 -3.48
C HIS A 30 4.68 -2.87 -4.39
N THR A 31 5.78 -2.33 -4.93
CA THR A 31 6.72 -3.11 -5.73
C THR A 31 7.35 -4.24 -4.92
N ALA A 32 7.75 -3.98 -3.67
CA ALA A 32 8.31 -4.99 -2.79
C ALA A 32 7.30 -6.08 -2.42
N PHE A 33 6.03 -5.73 -2.22
CA PHE A 33 4.96 -6.72 -2.04
C PHE A 33 4.81 -7.64 -3.25
N LEU A 34 4.80 -7.08 -4.46
CA LEU A 34 4.67 -7.89 -5.68
C LEU A 34 5.87 -8.78 -5.92
N GLN A 35 7.07 -8.29 -5.59
CA GLN A 35 8.27 -9.11 -5.64
C GLN A 35 8.16 -10.31 -4.67
N ALA A 36 7.67 -10.08 -3.44
CA ALA A 36 7.39 -11.17 -2.49
C ALA A 36 6.37 -12.20 -3.02
N VAL A 37 5.34 -11.75 -3.74
CA VAL A 37 4.37 -12.65 -4.42
C VAL A 37 5.04 -13.49 -5.50
N VAL A 38 5.95 -12.90 -6.29
CA VAL A 38 6.67 -13.61 -7.35
C VAL A 38 7.67 -14.62 -6.78
N ASP A 39 8.36 -14.24 -5.71
CA ASP A 39 9.39 -15.04 -5.07
C ASP A 39 8.82 -16.09 -4.09
N ASP A 40 7.53 -16.00 -3.78
CA ASP A 40 6.86 -16.77 -2.71
C ASP A 40 7.58 -16.60 -1.35
N ASP A 41 8.08 -15.40 -1.08
CA ASP A 41 8.84 -15.05 0.13
C ASP A 41 8.25 -13.80 0.79
N PHE A 42 7.43 -14.03 1.82
CA PHE A 42 6.81 -12.99 2.63
C PHE A 42 7.58 -12.71 3.93
N SER A 43 8.81 -13.20 4.11
CA SER A 43 9.53 -13.12 5.39
C SER A 43 9.64 -11.70 5.95
N HIS A 44 9.91 -10.69 5.11
CA HIS A 44 9.91 -9.29 5.56
C HIS A 44 8.53 -8.78 5.95
N TRP A 45 7.48 -9.24 5.28
CA TRP A 45 6.09 -8.90 5.61
C TRP A 45 5.65 -9.55 6.92
N THR A 46 6.04 -10.81 7.15
CA THR A 46 5.82 -11.52 8.42
C THR A 46 6.46 -10.77 9.58
N VAL A 47 7.75 -10.42 9.46
CA VAL A 47 8.44 -9.67 10.52
C VAL A 47 7.84 -8.28 10.72
N ALA A 48 7.36 -7.63 9.67
CA ALA A 48 6.67 -6.34 9.79
C ALA A 48 5.32 -6.45 10.51
N PHE A 49 4.57 -7.51 10.22
CA PHE A 49 3.30 -7.84 10.86
C PHE A 49 3.50 -8.07 12.36
N GLU A 50 4.45 -8.94 12.73
CA GLU A 50 4.78 -9.24 14.13
C GLU A 50 5.21 -8.01 14.93
N ARG A 51 5.87 -7.04 14.28
CA ARG A 51 6.29 -5.79 14.93
C ARG A 51 5.16 -4.78 15.08
N ALA A 52 4.19 -4.83 14.18
CA ALA A 52 3.01 -3.98 14.21
C ALA A 52 1.94 -4.50 15.19
N ASP A 53 1.89 -5.82 15.42
CA ASP A 53 1.09 -6.48 16.46
C ASP A 53 1.62 -6.11 17.85
N ARG A 54 1.08 -5.03 18.43
CA ARG A 54 1.61 -4.45 19.68
C ARG A 54 1.20 -5.24 20.92
N ASP A 55 0.09 -5.96 20.87
CA ASP A 55 -0.41 -6.73 22.01
C ASP A 55 -0.06 -8.22 21.93
N GLY A 56 0.46 -8.68 20.78
CA GLY A 56 0.99 -10.02 20.56
C GLY A 56 -0.11 -11.07 20.44
N ASP A 57 -1.32 -10.67 20.03
CA ASP A 57 -2.45 -11.60 19.87
C ASP A 57 -2.42 -12.39 18.55
N GLY A 58 -1.42 -12.12 17.70
CA GLY A 58 -1.22 -12.72 16.39
C GLY A 58 -2.11 -12.09 15.31
N LYS A 59 -2.68 -10.92 15.57
CA LYS A 59 -3.55 -10.19 14.66
C LYS A 59 -3.19 -8.72 14.64
N ILE A 60 -3.64 -8.04 13.59
CA ILE A 60 -3.58 -6.59 13.52
C ILE A 60 -4.99 -6.04 13.34
N SER A 61 -5.27 -4.96 14.05
CA SER A 61 -6.41 -4.11 13.75
C SER A 61 -6.15 -3.31 12.47
N VAL A 62 -7.23 -2.82 11.87
CA VAL A 62 -7.16 -1.84 10.77
C VAL A 62 -6.29 -0.63 11.14
N GLY A 63 -6.30 -0.21 12.41
CA GLY A 63 -5.47 0.90 12.91
C GLY A 63 -3.96 0.61 12.92
N GLU A 64 -3.55 -0.65 12.90
CA GLU A 64 -2.15 -1.08 12.93
C GLU A 64 -1.57 -1.31 11.53
N VAL A 65 -2.39 -1.30 10.48
CA VAL A 65 -1.96 -1.49 9.10
C VAL A 65 -0.90 -0.45 8.69
N GLY A 66 -1.05 0.80 9.12
CA GLY A 66 -0.04 1.84 8.88
C GLY A 66 1.32 1.51 9.51
N SER A 67 1.33 0.88 10.68
CA SER A 67 2.55 0.40 11.34
C SER A 67 3.18 -0.73 10.52
N VAL A 68 2.40 -1.70 10.02
CA VAL A 68 2.91 -2.78 9.16
C VAL A 68 3.64 -2.22 7.94
N PHE A 69 3.04 -1.25 7.24
CA PHE A 69 3.65 -0.65 6.06
C PHE A 69 4.98 0.04 6.38
N SER A 70 5.02 0.77 7.50
CA SER A 70 6.24 1.45 7.94
C SER A 70 7.35 0.49 8.37
N GLU A 71 7.01 -0.56 9.12
CA GLU A 71 7.97 -1.59 9.55
C GLU A 71 8.51 -2.36 8.35
N HIS A 72 7.65 -2.77 7.41
CA HIS A 72 8.09 -3.46 6.21
C HIS A 72 9.07 -2.61 5.39
N TYR A 73 8.74 -1.33 5.17
CA TYR A 73 9.64 -0.42 4.47
C TYR A 73 10.99 -0.31 5.18
N ASN A 74 10.98 -0.16 6.50
CA ASN A 74 12.20 -0.05 7.30
C ASN A 74 13.04 -1.33 7.25
N LEU A 75 12.41 -2.52 7.28
CA LEU A 75 13.08 -3.82 7.09
C LEU A 75 13.74 -3.93 5.71
N TYR A 76 12.98 -3.62 4.65
CA TYR A 76 13.44 -3.69 3.27
C TYR A 76 14.56 -2.67 2.95
N HIS A 77 14.70 -1.61 3.76
CA HIS A 77 15.65 -0.53 3.54
C HIS A 77 16.71 -0.35 4.64
N LYS A 78 16.98 -1.40 5.43
CA LYS A 78 17.95 -1.42 6.55
C LYS A 78 19.41 -1.02 6.25
N GLU A 79 19.74 -0.61 5.03
CA GLU A 79 21.12 -0.32 4.63
C GLU A 79 21.47 1.14 4.30
N LYS A 80 20.58 2.15 4.45
CA LYS A 80 20.95 3.54 4.09
C LYS A 80 20.61 4.61 5.15
N PRO A 81 21.52 5.59 5.38
CA PRO A 81 21.37 6.66 6.38
C PRO A 81 20.37 7.75 5.97
N ARG A 82 19.35 7.41 5.17
CA ARG A 82 18.34 8.34 4.65
C ARG A 82 17.04 8.26 5.45
N GLY A 83 17.13 8.31 6.77
CA GLY A 83 15.96 8.40 7.68
C GLY A 83 15.07 7.15 7.68
N GLU A 84 14.51 6.84 8.85
CA GLU A 84 13.48 5.80 8.97
C GLU A 84 12.16 6.33 8.40
N ALA A 85 11.42 5.47 7.69
CA ALA A 85 10.07 5.82 7.31
C ALA A 85 9.16 5.69 8.53
N THR A 86 8.42 6.75 8.80
CA THR A 86 7.35 6.77 9.80
C THR A 86 6.01 6.43 9.15
N GLU A 87 5.02 6.07 9.96
CA GLU A 87 3.63 5.83 9.55
C GLU A 87 3.05 7.00 8.73
N ALA A 88 3.50 8.24 8.97
CA ALA A 88 3.07 9.44 8.25
C ALA A 88 3.26 9.32 6.72
N HIS A 89 4.26 8.57 6.26
CA HIS A 89 4.50 8.33 4.83
C HIS A 89 3.49 7.35 4.21
N PHE A 90 2.78 6.58 5.03
CA PHE A 90 1.87 5.51 4.60
C PHE A 90 0.42 5.74 5.04
N VAL A 91 0.10 6.90 5.65
CA VAL A 91 -1.27 7.22 6.10
C VAL A 91 -2.28 7.06 4.96
N GLN A 92 -1.95 7.55 3.76
CA GLN A 92 -2.88 7.44 2.63
C GLN A 92 -3.06 5.99 2.18
N ASP A 93 -2.01 5.17 2.16
CA ASP A 93 -2.16 3.74 1.84
C ASP A 93 -2.95 3.01 2.92
N ALA A 94 -2.73 3.32 4.20
CA ALA A 94 -3.50 2.72 5.30
C ALA A 94 -4.98 3.08 5.20
N VAL A 95 -5.30 4.34 4.87
CA VAL A 95 -6.68 4.80 4.63
C VAL A 95 -7.28 4.11 3.41
N ASP A 96 -6.55 4.04 2.30
CA ASP A 96 -7.03 3.42 1.06
C ASP A 96 -7.24 1.91 1.24
N PHE A 97 -6.32 1.23 1.93
CA PHE A 97 -6.45 -0.18 2.30
C PHE A 97 -7.66 -0.40 3.19
N THR A 98 -7.84 0.44 4.22
CA THR A 98 -8.99 0.40 5.12
C THR A 98 -10.30 0.54 4.36
N ALA A 99 -10.41 1.54 3.49
CA ALA A 99 -11.61 1.76 2.70
C ALA A 99 -11.92 0.58 1.77
N MET A 100 -10.88 -0.07 1.23
CA MET A 100 -11.05 -1.27 0.40
C MET A 100 -11.58 -2.45 1.22
N VAL A 101 -10.99 -2.76 2.39
CA VAL A 101 -11.46 -3.88 3.21
C VAL A 101 -12.88 -3.62 3.74
N GLU A 102 -13.23 -2.37 4.05
CA GLU A 102 -14.60 -1.98 4.41
C GLU A 102 -15.61 -2.26 3.30
N GLN A 103 -15.26 -1.97 2.04
CA GLN A 103 -16.10 -2.31 0.89
C GLN A 103 -16.28 -3.82 0.68
N LEU A 104 -15.33 -4.62 1.17
CA LEU A 104 -15.42 -6.09 1.17
C LEU A 104 -16.25 -6.63 2.35
N GLY A 105 -16.85 -5.75 3.16
CA GLY A 105 -17.73 -6.10 4.27
C GLY A 105 -17.02 -6.25 5.62
N TRP A 106 -15.75 -5.83 5.71
CA TRP A 106 -14.98 -5.86 6.94
C TRP A 106 -15.31 -4.56 7.73
N GLY A 107 -15.46 -4.65 9.04
CA GLY A 107 -15.76 -3.48 9.86
C GLY A 107 -14.49 -2.70 10.21
N LYS A 108 -14.65 -1.44 10.64
CA LYS A 108 -13.59 -0.64 11.26
C LYS A 108 -12.89 -1.31 12.45
N ASP A 109 -13.59 -2.23 13.12
CA ASP A 109 -13.12 -2.98 14.29
C ASP A 109 -12.58 -4.36 13.88
N THR A 110 -12.40 -4.60 12.58
CA THR A 110 -11.89 -5.90 12.12
C THR A 110 -10.43 -6.05 12.48
N ILE A 111 -10.14 -7.24 12.99
CA ILE A 111 -8.82 -7.77 13.26
C ILE A 111 -8.51 -8.81 12.20
N MET A 112 -7.30 -8.79 11.66
CA MET A 112 -6.83 -9.68 10.60
C MET A 112 -5.71 -10.54 11.14
N THR A 113 -5.78 -11.85 10.91
CA THR A 113 -4.60 -12.72 10.97
C THR A 113 -3.62 -12.34 9.85
N GLU A 114 -2.37 -12.79 9.95
CA GLU A 114 -1.37 -12.57 8.91
C GLU A 114 -1.84 -13.06 7.53
N GLU A 115 -2.42 -14.26 7.46
CA GLU A 115 -2.93 -14.83 6.21
C GLU A 115 -4.02 -13.94 5.57
N GLU A 116 -4.95 -13.44 6.39
CA GLU A 116 -6.00 -12.53 5.92
C GLU A 116 -5.40 -11.22 5.44
N PHE A 117 -4.47 -10.65 6.20
CA PHE A 117 -3.77 -9.41 5.82
C PHE A 117 -3.05 -9.57 4.48
N LEU A 118 -2.23 -10.62 4.30
CA LEU A 118 -1.49 -10.84 3.06
C LEU A 118 -2.43 -11.01 1.86
N LYS A 119 -3.54 -11.72 2.04
CA LYS A 119 -4.57 -11.87 1.01
C LYS A 119 -5.19 -10.51 0.63
N GLN A 120 -5.60 -9.72 1.62
CA GLN A 120 -6.15 -8.38 1.35
C GLN A 120 -5.10 -7.45 0.73
N MET A 121 -3.85 -7.54 1.17
CA MET A 121 -2.77 -6.73 0.63
C MET A 121 -2.50 -7.06 -0.84
N HIS A 122 -2.59 -8.33 -1.23
CA HIS A 122 -2.52 -8.72 -2.62
C HIS A 122 -3.62 -8.08 -3.47
N ASP A 123 -4.88 -8.15 -3.02
CA ASP A 123 -6.01 -7.54 -3.72
C ASP A 123 -5.88 -6.01 -3.79
N TYR A 124 -5.43 -5.39 -2.71
CA TYR A 124 -5.16 -3.96 -2.61
C TYR A 124 -4.07 -3.51 -3.61
N VAL A 125 -2.91 -4.16 -3.61
CA VAL A 125 -1.81 -3.80 -4.52
C VAL A 125 -2.21 -4.03 -5.97
N ALA A 126 -2.95 -5.11 -6.28
CA ALA A 126 -3.45 -5.36 -7.62
C ALA A 126 -4.43 -4.27 -8.08
N LEU A 127 -5.33 -3.82 -7.21
CA LEU A 127 -6.22 -2.69 -7.49
C LEU A 127 -5.44 -1.40 -7.74
N LYS A 128 -4.48 -1.06 -6.86
CA LYS A 128 -3.66 0.15 -7.01
C LYS A 128 -2.76 0.11 -8.24
N GLN A 129 -2.26 -1.05 -8.64
CA GLN A 129 -1.56 -1.19 -9.91
C GLN A 129 -2.45 -0.90 -11.11
N LYS A 130 -3.71 -1.35 -11.10
CA LYS A 130 -4.66 -1.06 -12.17
C LYS A 130 -4.99 0.43 -12.25
N GLU A 131 -5.18 1.08 -11.10
CA GLU A 131 -5.45 2.51 -11.00
C GLU A 131 -4.24 3.38 -11.40
N ARG A 132 -3.01 2.93 -11.08
CA ARG A 132 -1.76 3.68 -11.27
C ARG A 132 -0.87 3.07 -12.36
N GLY A 133 -1.43 2.31 -13.30
CA GLY A 133 -0.69 1.45 -14.23
C GLY A 133 0.36 2.16 -15.09
N ASP A 134 0.15 3.44 -15.41
CA ASP A 134 1.13 4.23 -16.17
C ASP A 134 2.30 4.73 -15.29
N LEU A 135 2.08 4.94 -13.98
CA LEU A 135 3.13 5.32 -13.03
C LEU A 135 4.06 4.15 -12.70
N TYR A 136 3.52 2.94 -12.51
CA TYR A 136 4.33 1.75 -12.23
C TYR A 136 5.24 1.37 -13.40
N LYS A 137 4.77 1.56 -14.65
CA LYS A 137 5.62 1.39 -15.85
C LYS A 137 6.80 2.35 -15.90
N ILE A 138 6.64 3.56 -15.36
CA ILE A 138 7.73 4.55 -15.30
C ILE A 138 8.67 4.23 -14.12
N ALA A 139 8.12 3.88 -12.95
CA ALA A 139 8.89 3.55 -11.76
C ALA A 139 9.77 2.29 -11.93
N GLY A 140 9.24 1.24 -12.57
CA GLY A 140 10.02 0.01 -12.85
C GLY A 140 11.13 0.18 -13.88
N ASN A 141 11.23 1.33 -14.56
CA ASN A 141 12.36 1.68 -15.43
C ASN A 141 13.37 2.63 -14.77
N LEU A 142 13.06 3.15 -13.57
CA LEU A 142 13.89 4.12 -12.83
C LEU A 142 14.63 3.47 -11.64
N PHE A 143 14.28 2.24 -11.28
CA PHE A 143 14.88 1.43 -10.23
C PHE A 143 15.15 0.03 -10.76
#